data_AF-A0A378BBS5-F1
#
_entry.id   AF-A0A378BBS5-F1
#
_cell.length_a   1.000
_cell.length_b   1.000
_cell.length_c   1.000
_cell.angle_alpha   90.00
_cell.angle_beta   90.00
_cell.angle_gamma   90.00
#
_symmetry.space_group_name_H-M   'P 1'
#
loop_
_entity.id
_entity.type
_entity.pdbx_description
1 polymer ?
#
loop_
_entity_poly.entity_id
_entity_poly.type
_entity_poly.pdbx_seq_one_letter_code
_entity_poly.pdbx_strand_id
1 'polypeptide(L)' 'MATPHINAEMGDFADVVLMPGDPLRAKHIAETFLEDVREVNNVRGMLGFTRYL' A
#
# COMPACT_ATOMS: atom_id res chain seq x y z
N MET A 1 -15.06 0.62 -4.75
CA MET A 1 -15.65 -0.31 -3.78
C MET A 1 -14.54 -1.22 -3.31
N ALA A 2 -14.30 -1.28 -2.01
CA ALA A 2 -13.37 -2.22 -1.40
C ALA A 2 -13.64 -3.69 -1.82
N THR A 3 -12.57 -4.50 -1.83
CA THR A 3 -12.63 -5.94 -2.09
C THR A 3 -12.57 -6.73 -0.76
N PRO A 4 -12.80 -8.06 -0.75
CA PRO A 4 -12.75 -8.84 0.49
C PRO A 4 -11.39 -8.84 1.21
N HIS A 5 -10.30 -8.48 0.54
CA HIS A 5 -8.93 -8.57 1.06
C HIS A 5 -8.16 -7.24 1.01
N ILE A 6 -8.71 -6.22 0.34
CA ILE A 6 -8.06 -4.93 0.14
C ILE A 6 -9.11 -3.84 0.36
N ASN A 7 -8.99 -3.07 1.46
CA ASN A 7 -9.90 -1.98 1.84
C ASN A 7 -9.53 -0.63 1.21
N ALA A 8 -9.18 -0.65 -0.08
CA ALA A 8 -8.83 0.53 -0.85
C ALA A 8 -9.87 0.80 -1.95
N GLU A 9 -9.97 2.05 -2.38
CA GLU A 9 -10.81 2.49 -3.49
C GLU A 9 -10.02 2.57 -4.80
N MET A 10 -10.73 2.68 -5.92
CA MET A 10 -10.07 2.91 -7.22
C MET A 10 -9.33 4.25 -7.17
N GLY A 11 -8.06 4.25 -7.54
CA GLY A 11 -7.17 5.42 -7.46
C GLY A 11 -6.32 5.50 -6.19
N ASP A 12 -6.57 4.66 -5.17
CA ASP A 12 -5.68 4.59 -4.00
C ASP A 12 -4.36 3.88 -4.33
N PHE A 13 -4.34 2.96 -5.29
CA PHE A 13 -3.10 2.37 -5.81
C PHE A 13 -2.68 3.07 -7.10
N ALA A 14 -1.37 3.29 -7.25
CA ALA A 14 -0.78 3.67 -8.53
C ALA A 14 -0.83 2.51 -9.54
N ASP A 15 -0.67 2.82 -10.82
CA ASP A 15 -0.69 1.83 -11.90
C ASP A 15 0.44 0.79 -11.81
N VAL A 16 1.51 1.09 -11.06
CA VAL A 16 2.65 0.20 -10.81
C VAL A 16 2.80 -0.05 -9.31
N VAL A 17 2.80 -1.33 -8.93
CA VAL A 17 2.85 -1.77 -7.53
C VAL A 17 4.01 -2.74 -7.31
N LEU A 18 4.85 -2.46 -6.31
CA LEU A 18 5.84 -3.42 -5.78
C LEU A 18 5.18 -4.31 -4.74
N MET A 19 5.36 -5.64 -4.85
CA MET A 19 4.67 -6.63 -4.02
C MET A 19 5.64 -7.49 -3.20
N PRO A 20 6.27 -6.94 -2.13
CA PRO A 20 7.03 -7.76 -1.20
C PRO A 20 6.09 -8.71 -0.43
N GLY A 21 6.53 -9.95 -0.16
CA GLY A 21 5.73 -10.92 0.58
C GLY A 21 5.58 -10.61 2.08
N ASP A 22 6.50 -9.83 2.65
CA ASP A 22 6.45 -9.39 4.05
C ASP A 22 5.81 -7.99 4.16
N PRO A 23 4.69 -7.83 4.87
CA PRO A 23 4.04 -6.53 5.08
C PRO A 23 4.96 -5.50 5.73
N LEU A 24 5.85 -5.92 6.64
CA LEU A 24 6.80 -5.01 7.28
C LEU A 24 7.87 -4.53 6.30
N ARG A 25 8.18 -5.34 5.28
CA ARG A 25 9.03 -4.91 4.17
C ARG A 25 8.32 -3.90 3.28
N ALA A 26 7.02 -4.06 3.03
CA ALA A 26 6.23 -3.03 2.32
C ALA A 26 6.30 -1.68 3.04
N LYS A 27 6.13 -1.69 4.37
CA LYS A 27 6.27 -0.51 5.22
C LYS A 27 7.67 0.10 5.14
N HIS A 28 8.71 -0.72 5.30
CA HIS A 28 10.09 -0.24 5.23
C HIS A 28 10.42 0.40 3.87
N ILE A 29 9.98 -0.21 2.76
CA ILE A 29 10.17 0.35 1.42
C ILE A 29 9.46 1.70 1.30
N ALA A 30 8.21 1.78 1.77
CA ALA A 30 7.44 3.01 1.70
C ALA A 30 8.10 4.15 2.50
N GLU A 31 8.48 3.90 3.76
CA GLU A 31 9.12 4.90 4.63
C GLU A 31 10.53 5.32 4.18
N THR A 32 11.23 4.46 3.43
CA THR A 32 12.63 4.73 3.02
C THR A 32 12.75 5.37 1.65
N PHE A 33 11.87 5.02 0.69
CA PHE A 33 12.06 5.37 -0.72
C PHE A 33 10.94 6.20 -1.33
N LEU A 34 9.81 6.37 -0.64
CA LEU A 34 8.69 7.16 -1.13
C LEU A 34 8.51 8.43 -0.27
N GLU A 35 8.11 9.51 -0.93
CA GLU A 35 7.65 10.73 -0.27
C GLU A 35 6.12 10.75 -0.21
N ASP A 36 5.53 11.53 0.68
CA ASP A 36 4.07 11.72 0.83
C ASP A 36 3.26 10.41 0.85
N VAL A 37 3.73 9.46 1.67
CA VAL A 37 3.18 8.11 1.77
C VAL A 37 1.88 8.06 2.57
N ARG A 38 0.89 7.34 2.04
CA ARG A 38 -0.33 6.94 2.76
C ARG A 38 -0.48 5.43 2.80
N GLU A 39 -0.83 4.89 3.97
CA GLU A 39 -1.32 3.51 4.08
C GLU A 39 -2.72 3.42 3.45
N VAL A 40 -2.89 2.51 2.49
CA VAL A 40 -4.15 2.33 1.75
C VAL A 40 -4.79 0.96 2.01
N ASN A 41 -4.04 0.02 2.60
CA ASN A 41 -4.59 -1.27 3.01
C ASN A 41 -3.94 -1.78 4.30
N ASN A 42 -4.75 -2.38 5.16
CA ASN A 42 -4.30 -3.12 6.34
C ASN A 42 -5.15 -4.35 6.67
N VAL A 43 -6.08 -4.73 5.79
CA VAL A 43 -6.90 -5.94 5.95
C VAL A 43 -5.98 -7.16 6.11
N ARG A 44 -6.26 -8.00 7.12
CA ARG A 44 -5.51 -9.21 7.45
C ARG A 44 -4.02 -8.98 7.77
N GLY A 45 -3.63 -7.75 8.13
CA GLY A 45 -2.24 -7.39 8.37
C GLY A 45 -1.41 -7.27 7.10
N MET A 46 -2.04 -7.25 5.91
CA MET A 46 -1.35 -7.06 4.64
C MET A 46 -1.26 -5.56 4.33
N LEU A 47 -0.13 -4.96 4.71
CA LEU A 47 0.09 -3.52 4.57
C LEU A 47 0.29 -3.11 3.12
N GLY A 48 -0.45 -2.10 2.67
CA GLY A 48 -0.31 -1.49 1.35
C GLY A 48 -0.12 0.01 1.47
N PHE A 49 0.79 0.57 0.67
CA PHE A 49 1.16 1.98 0.71
C PHE A 49 1.19 2.57 -0.71
N THR A 50 0.85 3.84 -0.83
CA THR A 50 0.98 4.62 -2.06
C THR A 50 1.61 5.97 -1.75
N ARG A 51 2.33 6.54 -2.72
CA ARG A 51 2.72 7.97 -2.65
C ARG A 51 1.59 8.82 -3.22
N TYR A 52 1.30 9.94 -2.58
CA TYR A 52 0.45 10.98 -3.18
C TYR A 52 1.33 11.93 -4.00
N LEU A 53 0.83 12.35 -5.18
CA LEU A 53 1.35 13.50 -5.92
C LEU A 53 0.55 14.75 -5.54
#